data_AF-A0A7V8YZD6-F1
#
_entry.id   AF-A0A7V8YZD6-F1
#
_cell.length_a   1.000
_cell.length_b   1.000
_cell.length_c   1.000
_cell.angle_alpha   90.00
_cell.angle_beta   90.00
_cell.angle_gamma   90.00
#
_symmetry.space_group_name_H-M   'P 1'
#
loop_
_entity.id
_entity.type
_entity.pdbx_description
1 polymer ?
#
loop_
_entity_poly.entity_id
_entity_poly.type
_entity_poly.pdbx_seq_one_letter_code
_entity_poly.pdbx_strand_id
1 'polypeptide(L)'
;MSNARIFTFFILFSVFCVGVHAQIQSKSAADSATKFLPLSEVREGMRGTARTVFRGSEPEEFNVEILGVLPGGVGPKQDLIVGRLSGGSADRTSVFAGMSGSPVYINGKLAGAISYSFPFSKEPICGITPIEQMIAIFEQKQNVKSKPVEPRAVSFAELASTTWQPDFPKNAAATNALLSGITANSPLMAVAGQSFQPIATPMTFTGFTQEALNLYAPQLLQAGLMPVSAVGGAAAITPLKKADETTLLGGDSVSMQLTRGDYSLAAAGTVTWRDGEKIYAFGHPFLSLGISDLPMSESHVVTVIPNINNSFKLAVPDSMVGTMTQDRATGVYGKLGQVPKMIPVTINIETSRGQTDQLNFEVAKDDFLTPLLLNIAVYNAAVAQERSIGDSTVEVSGEIKIHGQESVRIQRRFTGGQATQFAAASVAIPVNALLRSRFEGLEISGLVLNLRSNDGSKTATLERISLDRTEVKAGETVEVQAFARTNSGIIFTQKIPVKIPADTPAGIFSITVGDGVSIQQASAMQQFVPRDLADLIKTINKIKLPDRLYAQTFRTTNGAIIGASEMPNLPPSVLATLNNNRTAGGIKPALQTVVSELEVAPAEFIISGQQTLAIEVIK
;
A
#
# COMPACT_ATOMS: atom_id res chain seq x y z
N MET A 1 59.00 -52.77 -6.73
CA MET A 1 58.56 -52.14 -5.47
C MET A 1 58.10 -50.71 -5.76
N SER A 2 56.84 -50.50 -6.09
CA SER A 2 56.19 -49.17 -6.08
C SER A 2 54.73 -49.37 -6.48
N ASN A 3 53.83 -49.46 -5.49
CA ASN A 3 52.39 -49.23 -5.66
C ASN A 3 51.64 -49.20 -4.30
N ALA A 4 52.34 -48.93 -3.19
CA ALA A 4 51.75 -48.88 -1.85
C ALA A 4 51.80 -47.50 -1.18
N ARG A 5 52.37 -46.47 -1.85
CA ARG A 5 52.58 -45.13 -1.23
C ARG A 5 51.60 -44.04 -1.68
N ILE A 6 50.75 -44.29 -2.68
CA ILE A 6 49.83 -43.28 -3.23
C ILE A 6 48.44 -43.34 -2.57
N PHE A 7 48.02 -44.50 -2.07
CA PHE A 7 46.70 -44.64 -1.43
C PHE A 7 46.63 -44.09 0.00
N THR A 8 47.76 -44.01 0.71
CA THR A 8 47.80 -43.49 2.09
C THR A 8 47.72 -41.96 2.15
N PHE A 9 48.09 -41.25 1.07
CA PHE A 9 48.10 -39.78 1.05
C PHE A 9 46.70 -39.19 0.79
N PHE A 10 45.83 -39.90 0.06
CA PHE A 10 44.46 -39.43 -0.22
C PHE A 10 43.49 -39.63 0.96
N ILE A 11 43.74 -40.61 1.85
CA ILE A 11 42.91 -40.85 3.03
C ILE A 11 43.26 -39.87 4.17
N LEU A 12 44.51 -39.41 4.28
CA LEU A 12 44.88 -38.40 5.28
C LEU A 12 44.35 -37.00 4.94
N PHE A 13 44.22 -36.64 3.67
CA PHE A 13 43.76 -35.31 3.25
C PHE A 13 42.23 -35.14 3.34
N SER A 14 41.46 -36.23 3.21
CA SER A 14 40.00 -36.20 3.39
C SER A 14 39.60 -36.12 4.87
N VAL A 15 40.35 -36.77 5.76
CA VAL A 15 40.12 -36.69 7.22
C VAL A 15 40.48 -35.30 7.77
N PHE A 16 41.50 -34.63 7.20
CA PHE A 16 41.84 -33.26 7.61
C PHE A 16 40.83 -32.21 7.13
N CYS A 17 40.25 -32.37 5.91
CA CYS A 17 39.23 -31.44 5.41
C CYS A 17 37.87 -31.56 6.13
N VAL A 18 37.51 -32.75 6.61
CA VAL A 18 36.28 -32.99 7.40
C VAL A 18 36.43 -32.50 8.84
N GLY A 19 37.62 -32.63 9.43
CA GLY A 19 37.92 -32.10 10.78
C GLY A 19 37.88 -30.57 10.87
N VAL A 20 38.36 -29.88 9.83
CA VAL A 20 38.34 -28.40 9.79
C VAL A 20 36.93 -27.84 9.54
N HIS A 21 36.09 -28.50 8.72
CA HIS A 21 34.69 -28.09 8.54
C HIS A 21 33.83 -28.34 9.80
N ALA A 22 34.06 -29.44 10.52
CA ALA A 22 33.36 -29.73 11.77
C ALA A 22 33.77 -28.78 12.92
N GLN A 23 35.04 -28.37 13.00
CA GLN A 23 35.50 -27.39 13.99
C GLN A 23 35.03 -25.96 13.70
N ILE A 24 34.85 -25.58 12.43
CA ILE A 24 34.32 -24.25 12.07
C ILE A 24 32.81 -24.15 12.37
N GLN A 25 32.03 -25.22 12.14
CA GLN A 25 30.62 -25.28 12.54
C GLN A 25 30.43 -25.37 14.06
N SER A 26 31.31 -26.09 14.78
CA SER A 26 31.19 -26.19 16.24
C SER A 26 31.61 -24.91 16.97
N LYS A 27 32.58 -24.14 16.44
CA LYS A 27 32.99 -22.85 17.03
C LYS A 27 31.89 -21.80 16.95
N SER A 28 31.16 -21.73 15.83
CA SER A 28 30.04 -20.80 15.64
C SER A 28 28.87 -21.06 16.59
N ALA A 29 28.57 -22.33 16.90
CA ALA A 29 27.47 -22.70 17.81
C ALA A 29 27.85 -22.57 19.29
N ALA A 30 29.14 -22.75 19.65
CA ALA A 30 29.62 -22.56 21.02
C ALA A 30 29.74 -21.07 21.42
N ASP A 31 30.10 -20.19 20.47
CA ASP A 31 30.17 -18.74 20.72
C ASP A 31 28.78 -18.09 20.88
N SER A 32 27.73 -18.63 20.21
CA SER A 32 26.36 -18.15 20.37
C SER A 32 25.73 -18.59 21.70
N ALA A 33 26.05 -19.80 22.19
CA ALA A 33 25.59 -20.33 23.47
C ALA A 33 26.04 -19.50 24.68
N THR A 34 27.08 -18.68 24.52
CA THR A 34 27.59 -17.81 25.58
C THR A 34 26.89 -16.44 25.62
N LYS A 35 26.26 -16.01 24.52
CA LYS A 35 25.64 -14.68 24.37
C LYS A 35 24.14 -14.64 24.66
N PHE A 36 23.44 -15.77 24.52
CA PHE A 36 21.99 -15.86 24.70
C PHE A 36 21.62 -16.63 25.96
N LEU A 37 20.55 -16.21 26.62
CA LEU A 37 19.92 -16.96 27.70
C LEU A 37 18.81 -17.84 27.10
N PRO A 38 18.93 -19.18 27.17
CA PRO A 38 17.88 -20.05 26.66
C PRO A 38 16.55 -19.81 27.35
N LEU A 39 15.43 -19.85 26.62
CA LEU A 39 14.10 -19.63 27.21
C LEU A 39 13.81 -20.62 28.35
N SER A 40 14.31 -21.85 28.21
CA SER A 40 14.18 -22.91 29.23
C SER A 40 14.90 -22.61 30.55
N GLU A 41 15.81 -21.63 30.59
CA GLU A 41 16.52 -21.18 31.80
C GLU A 41 15.84 -19.97 32.47
N VAL A 42 14.91 -19.29 31.78
CA VAL A 42 14.19 -18.13 32.32
C VAL A 42 13.25 -18.56 33.46
N ARG A 43 13.33 -17.89 34.61
CA ARG A 43 12.51 -18.15 35.81
C ARG A 43 11.92 -16.85 36.35
N GLU A 44 10.77 -16.97 37.01
CA GLU A 44 10.17 -15.88 37.78
C GLU A 44 11.14 -15.36 38.85
N GLY A 45 11.10 -14.06 39.11
CA GLY A 45 11.95 -13.34 40.05
C GLY A 45 13.37 -13.04 39.54
N MET A 46 13.75 -13.54 38.36
CA MET A 46 15.01 -13.14 37.73
C MET A 46 15.02 -11.65 37.45
N ARG A 47 16.17 -11.00 37.69
CA ARG A 47 16.39 -9.58 37.41
C ARG A 47 17.34 -9.42 36.25
N GLY A 48 17.07 -8.40 35.44
CA GLY A 48 17.85 -8.07 34.26
C GLY A 48 17.84 -6.58 33.97
N THR A 49 18.49 -6.23 32.86
CA THR A 49 18.62 -4.87 32.37
C THR A 49 18.14 -4.81 30.93
N ALA A 50 17.37 -3.79 30.59
CA ALA A 50 16.97 -3.49 29.22
C ALA A 50 17.58 -2.17 28.74
N ARG A 51 17.69 -1.99 27.42
CA ARG A 51 18.30 -0.80 26.80
C ARG A 51 17.38 -0.20 25.75
N THR A 52 17.20 1.12 25.78
CA THR A 52 16.51 1.87 24.71
C THR A 52 16.92 3.33 24.72
N VAL A 53 16.78 4.01 23.60
CA VAL A 53 17.02 5.46 23.51
C VAL A 53 15.77 6.22 23.96
N PHE A 54 15.89 7.03 25.02
CA PHE A 54 14.84 7.97 25.45
C PHE A 54 15.05 9.39 24.89
N ARG A 55 16.31 9.76 24.63
CA ARG A 55 16.71 11.04 24.04
C ARG A 55 18.10 10.92 23.39
N GLY A 56 18.32 11.66 22.30
CA GLY A 56 19.57 11.61 21.54
C GLY A 56 19.71 10.30 20.77
N SER A 57 20.92 9.77 20.65
CA SER A 57 21.22 8.51 19.97
C SER A 57 21.66 7.39 20.91
N GLU A 58 22.08 7.72 22.14
CA GLU A 58 22.66 6.76 23.08
C GLU A 58 21.57 5.98 23.83
N PRO A 59 21.65 4.63 23.88
CA PRO A 59 20.73 3.83 24.68
C PRO A 59 20.95 4.04 26.19
N GLU A 60 19.85 4.17 26.94
CA GLU A 60 19.85 4.20 28.41
C GLU A 60 19.42 2.83 28.96
N GLU A 61 20.02 2.43 30.08
CA GLU A 61 19.69 1.20 30.80
C GLU A 61 18.55 1.41 31.82
N PHE A 62 17.66 0.42 31.91
CA PHE A 62 16.61 0.34 32.92
C PHE A 62 16.39 -1.12 33.36
N ASN A 63 15.76 -1.31 34.50
CA ASN A 63 15.62 -2.63 35.12
C ASN A 63 14.42 -3.40 34.58
N VAL A 64 14.56 -4.72 34.54
CA VAL A 64 13.47 -5.67 34.24
C VAL A 64 13.44 -6.74 35.32
N GLU A 65 12.26 -7.01 35.86
CA GLU A 65 11.99 -8.17 36.70
C GLU A 65 11.09 -9.15 35.97
N ILE A 66 11.50 -10.42 35.87
CA ILE A 66 10.71 -11.46 35.22
C ILE A 66 9.59 -11.91 36.14
N LEU A 67 8.35 -11.80 35.66
CA LEU A 67 7.15 -12.23 36.37
C LEU A 67 6.73 -13.65 35.99
N GLY A 68 7.18 -14.15 34.84
CA GLY A 68 6.88 -15.51 34.40
C GLY A 68 7.07 -15.70 32.90
N VAL A 69 6.69 -16.87 32.40
CA VAL A 69 6.64 -17.20 30.97
C VAL A 69 5.24 -17.66 30.65
N LEU A 70 4.64 -17.09 29.60
CA LEU A 70 3.34 -17.47 29.07
C LEU A 70 3.53 -18.36 27.82
N PRO A 71 3.37 -19.68 27.94
CA PRO A 71 3.50 -20.59 26.81
C PRO A 71 2.44 -20.29 25.75
N GLY A 72 2.84 -20.13 24.49
CA GLY A 72 1.95 -19.74 23.41
C GLY A 72 1.24 -18.40 23.61
N GLY A 73 1.83 -17.48 24.39
CA GLY A 73 1.22 -16.20 24.76
C GLY A 73 0.87 -15.27 23.58
N VAL A 74 1.54 -15.44 22.44
CA VAL A 74 1.24 -14.72 21.18
C VAL A 74 0.49 -15.63 20.19
N GLY A 75 0.90 -16.89 20.10
CA GLY A 75 0.37 -17.86 19.15
C GLY A 75 1.00 -19.24 19.32
N PRO A 76 0.62 -20.23 18.50
CA PRO A 76 1.16 -21.58 18.61
C PRO A 76 2.69 -21.60 18.52
N LYS A 77 3.35 -22.12 19.56
CA LYS A 77 4.82 -22.16 19.69
C LYS A 77 5.50 -20.78 19.74
N GLN A 78 4.76 -19.76 20.14
CA GLN A 78 5.26 -18.40 20.35
C GLN A 78 5.04 -18.00 21.80
N ASP A 79 5.99 -18.41 22.64
CA ASP A 79 5.97 -18.12 24.08
C ASP A 79 6.36 -16.67 24.32
N LEU A 80 5.80 -16.07 25.37
CA LEU A 80 6.05 -14.68 25.75
C LEU A 80 6.60 -14.65 27.17
N ILE A 81 7.77 -14.03 27.38
CA ILE A 81 8.26 -13.77 28.74
C ILE A 81 7.55 -12.53 29.26
N VAL A 82 7.00 -12.60 30.48
CA VAL A 82 6.33 -11.45 31.11
C VAL A 82 7.31 -10.78 32.06
N GLY A 83 7.48 -9.47 31.92
CA GLY A 83 8.38 -8.68 32.75
C GLY A 83 7.77 -7.38 33.23
N ARG A 84 8.27 -6.86 34.36
CA ARG A 84 7.96 -5.52 34.88
C ARG A 84 9.17 -4.62 34.75
N LEU A 85 8.98 -3.45 34.15
CA LEU A 85 10.03 -2.44 33.98
C LEU A 85 10.14 -1.57 35.24
N SER A 86 11.34 -1.04 35.51
CA SER A 86 11.52 -0.02 36.54
C SER A 86 12.84 0.75 36.35
N GLY A 87 12.94 1.92 36.97
CA GLY A 87 14.13 2.74 37.01
C GLY A 87 14.25 3.73 35.85
N GLY A 88 14.88 4.87 36.15
CA GLY A 88 15.19 5.90 35.17
C GLY A 88 13.96 6.48 34.48
N SER A 89 14.06 6.70 33.16
CA SER A 89 12.99 7.25 32.35
C SER A 89 11.78 6.30 32.22
N ALA A 90 11.97 4.98 32.41
CA ALA A 90 10.90 3.99 32.31
C ALA A 90 9.81 4.15 33.40
N ASP A 91 10.16 4.67 34.57
CA ASP A 91 9.19 4.93 35.66
C ASP A 91 8.17 6.02 35.30
N ARG A 92 8.53 6.91 34.35
CA ARG A 92 7.66 8.01 33.90
C ARG A 92 6.86 7.68 32.64
N THR A 93 7.43 6.87 31.75
CA THR A 93 6.85 6.60 30.43
C THR A 93 6.09 5.28 30.38
N SER A 94 6.36 4.37 31.33
CA SER A 94 5.99 2.96 31.25
C SER A 94 6.50 2.33 29.94
N VAL A 95 5.86 1.26 29.48
CA VAL A 95 6.06 0.74 28.12
C VAL A 95 5.47 1.75 27.11
N PHE A 96 6.26 2.16 26.12
CA PHE A 96 5.88 3.22 25.18
C PHE A 96 6.04 2.81 23.72
N ALA A 97 5.28 3.44 22.83
CA ALA A 97 5.36 3.24 21.38
C ALA A 97 6.76 3.61 20.86
N GLY A 98 7.45 2.64 20.24
CA GLY A 98 8.83 2.77 19.77
C GLY A 98 9.89 2.21 20.74
N MET A 99 9.49 1.68 21.90
CA MET A 99 10.32 0.83 22.77
C MET A 99 10.47 -0.59 22.20
N SER A 100 9.61 -1.00 21.26
CA SER A 100 9.64 -2.32 20.64
C SER A 100 11.03 -2.66 20.11
N GLY A 101 11.54 -3.82 20.50
CA GLY A 101 12.86 -4.31 20.16
C GLY A 101 13.91 -4.08 21.24
N SER A 102 13.62 -3.36 22.32
CA SER A 102 14.59 -3.09 23.40
C SER A 102 15.14 -4.39 23.98
N PRO A 103 16.45 -4.67 23.86
CA PRO A 103 17.02 -5.94 24.29
C PRO A 103 17.01 -6.06 25.81
N VAL A 104 16.67 -7.25 26.31
CA VAL A 104 16.65 -7.59 27.74
C VAL A 104 17.77 -8.57 28.04
N TYR A 105 18.65 -8.21 28.96
CA TYR A 105 19.78 -9.02 29.40
C TYR A 105 19.56 -9.52 30.82
N ILE A 106 19.83 -10.79 31.07
CA ILE A 106 19.83 -11.41 32.40
C ILE A 106 21.20 -12.06 32.58
N ASN A 107 21.91 -11.70 33.66
CA ASN A 107 23.28 -12.16 33.91
C ASN A 107 24.24 -11.92 32.72
N GLY A 108 24.07 -10.79 32.02
CA GLY A 108 24.87 -10.43 30.83
C GLY A 108 24.51 -11.18 29.55
N LYS A 109 23.55 -12.12 29.57
CA LYS A 109 23.08 -12.86 28.40
C LYS A 109 21.77 -12.27 27.88
N LEU A 110 21.65 -12.13 26.56
CA LEU A 110 20.42 -11.61 25.93
C LEU A 110 19.32 -12.67 26.01
N ALA A 111 18.21 -12.33 26.66
CA ALA A 111 17.04 -13.19 26.83
C ALA A 111 15.97 -12.95 25.76
N GLY A 112 15.82 -11.70 25.29
CA GLY A 112 14.78 -11.35 24.32
C GLY A 112 14.64 -9.84 24.10
N ALA A 113 13.53 -9.45 23.49
CA ALA A 113 13.19 -8.07 23.19
C ALA A 113 11.84 -7.67 23.79
N ILE A 114 11.75 -6.50 24.43
CA ILE A 114 10.46 -5.92 24.80
C ILE A 114 9.68 -5.61 23.53
N SER A 115 8.47 -6.14 23.40
CA SER A 115 7.72 -6.14 22.13
C SER A 115 6.21 -6.05 22.31
N TYR A 116 5.68 -6.45 23.46
CA TYR A 116 4.26 -6.36 23.79
C TYR A 116 4.05 -5.51 25.04
N SER A 117 2.87 -4.91 25.13
CA SER A 117 2.42 -4.18 26.31
C SER A 117 1.08 -4.70 26.77
N PHE A 118 0.75 -4.48 28.04
CA PHE A 118 -0.60 -4.66 28.56
C PHE A 118 -1.25 -3.28 28.64
N PRO A 119 -2.15 -2.94 27.69
CA PRO A 119 -2.66 -1.58 27.58
C PRO A 119 -3.48 -1.16 28.80
N PHE A 120 -3.43 0.11 29.15
CA PHE A 120 -4.04 0.69 30.37
C PHE A 120 -3.57 0.06 31.70
N SER A 121 -2.49 -0.73 31.68
CA SER A 121 -1.89 -1.25 32.91
C SER A 121 -1.38 -0.12 33.81
N LYS A 122 -1.65 -0.23 35.10
CA LYS A 122 -1.13 0.70 36.13
C LYS A 122 0.34 0.49 36.42
N GLU A 123 0.83 -0.73 36.20
CA GLU A 123 2.24 -1.09 36.31
C GLU A 123 2.85 -1.20 34.91
N PRO A 124 4.15 -0.91 34.74
CA PRO A 124 4.85 -1.02 33.46
C PRO A 124 5.14 -2.49 33.11
N ILE A 125 4.08 -3.26 32.87
CA ILE A 125 4.14 -4.66 32.47
C ILE A 125 4.34 -4.77 30.97
N CYS A 126 5.34 -5.56 30.58
CA CYS A 126 5.71 -5.81 29.20
C CYS A 126 5.72 -7.31 28.89
N GLY A 127 5.52 -7.61 27.61
CA GLY A 127 5.85 -8.90 27.03
C GLY A 127 7.17 -8.81 26.28
N ILE A 128 8.01 -9.80 26.50
CA ILE A 128 9.36 -9.92 25.95
C ILE A 128 9.37 -11.14 25.02
N THR A 129 9.60 -10.90 23.74
CA THR A 129 9.78 -11.97 22.74
C THR A 129 11.14 -12.62 22.94
N PRO A 130 11.21 -13.94 23.19
CA PRO A 130 12.47 -14.63 23.40
C PRO A 130 13.40 -14.54 22.18
N ILE A 131 14.70 -14.30 22.42
CA ILE A 131 15.67 -14.11 21.34
C ILE A 131 15.77 -15.33 20.41
N GLU A 132 15.63 -16.54 20.96
CA GLU A 132 15.63 -17.79 20.21
C GLU A 132 14.52 -17.81 19.15
N GLN A 133 13.32 -17.30 19.48
CA GLN A 133 12.20 -17.23 18.55
C GLN A 133 12.40 -16.14 17.50
N MET A 134 13.07 -15.03 17.84
CA MET A 134 13.40 -13.97 16.90
C MET A 134 14.41 -14.46 15.86
N ILE A 135 15.45 -15.18 16.27
CA ILE A 135 16.47 -15.68 15.34
C ILE A 135 15.91 -16.81 14.48
N ALA A 136 15.24 -17.78 15.10
CA ALA A 136 14.79 -18.99 14.43
C ALA A 136 13.83 -18.71 13.24
N ILE A 137 12.98 -17.67 13.32
CA ILE A 137 12.01 -17.40 12.24
C ILE A 137 12.67 -16.97 10.93
N PHE A 138 13.83 -16.31 11.01
CA PHE A 138 14.56 -15.82 9.83
C PHE A 138 15.57 -16.83 9.29
N GLU A 139 15.98 -17.80 10.10
CA GLU A 139 16.87 -18.90 9.69
C GLU A 139 16.13 -20.06 9.02
N GLN A 140 14.82 -20.17 9.21
CA GLN A 140 14.00 -21.18 8.52
C GLN A 140 14.08 -20.99 7.00
N LYS A 141 14.66 -21.97 6.30
CA LYS A 141 14.71 -22.00 4.83
C LYS A 141 13.31 -21.89 4.26
N GLN A 142 13.02 -20.76 3.61
CA GLN A 142 11.73 -20.54 2.99
C GLN A 142 11.69 -21.33 1.68
N ASN A 143 10.95 -22.44 1.68
CA ASN A 143 10.42 -23.00 0.45
C ASN A 143 9.29 -22.08 -0.03
N VAL A 144 9.65 -20.92 -0.58
CA VAL A 144 8.70 -20.06 -1.29
C VAL A 144 8.34 -20.80 -2.58
N LYS A 145 7.42 -21.75 -2.49
CA LYS A 145 6.65 -22.17 -3.65
C LYS A 145 5.75 -20.99 -3.96
N SER A 146 6.21 -20.08 -4.81
CA SER A 146 5.35 -19.12 -5.47
C SER A 146 4.24 -19.93 -6.12
N LYS A 147 3.03 -19.91 -5.55
CA LYS A 147 1.87 -20.45 -6.25
C LYS A 147 1.81 -19.72 -7.59
N PRO A 148 1.52 -20.42 -8.70
CA PRO A 148 1.28 -19.76 -9.98
C PRO A 148 0.29 -18.62 -9.74
N VAL A 149 0.67 -17.42 -10.16
CA VAL A 149 -0.24 -16.27 -10.11
C VAL A 149 -1.31 -16.55 -11.15
N GLU A 150 -2.49 -17.00 -10.70
CA GLU A 150 -3.62 -17.14 -11.60
C GLU A 150 -4.08 -15.75 -12.05
N PRO A 151 -4.32 -15.54 -13.35
CA PRO A 151 -4.84 -14.28 -13.86
C PRO A 151 -6.14 -13.90 -13.12
N ARG A 152 -6.11 -12.76 -12.43
CA ARG A 152 -7.24 -12.27 -11.64
C ARG A 152 -8.17 -11.44 -12.51
N ALA A 153 -9.48 -11.68 -12.39
CA ALA A 153 -10.47 -10.81 -13.00
C ALA A 153 -10.40 -9.39 -12.39
N VAL A 154 -10.34 -8.39 -13.25
CA VAL A 154 -10.33 -6.96 -12.91
C VAL A 154 -11.65 -6.35 -13.36
N SER A 155 -12.28 -5.57 -12.47
CA SER A 155 -13.55 -4.91 -12.74
C SER A 155 -13.33 -3.54 -13.39
N PHE A 156 -14.07 -3.26 -14.47
CA PHE A 156 -14.06 -1.91 -15.07
C PHE A 156 -14.62 -0.88 -14.09
N ALA A 157 -15.60 -1.25 -13.26
CA ALA A 157 -16.16 -0.36 -12.24
C ALA A 157 -15.15 -0.06 -11.13
N GLU A 158 -14.30 -1.01 -10.76
CA GLU A 158 -13.22 -0.79 -9.77
C GLU A 158 -12.18 0.19 -10.33
N LEU A 159 -11.75 0.01 -11.58
CA LEU A 159 -10.79 0.91 -12.23
C LEU A 159 -11.35 2.29 -12.58
N ALA A 160 -12.67 2.39 -12.79
CA ALA A 160 -13.37 3.65 -13.01
C ALA A 160 -13.79 4.34 -11.70
N SER A 161 -13.65 3.67 -10.54
CA SER A 161 -14.05 4.18 -9.24
C SER A 161 -13.37 5.52 -8.92
N THR A 162 -14.07 6.36 -8.16
CA THR A 162 -13.54 7.58 -7.57
C THR A 162 -13.12 7.38 -6.12
N THR A 163 -13.51 6.25 -5.52
CA THR A 163 -13.18 5.90 -4.14
C THR A 163 -12.23 4.72 -4.13
N TRP A 164 -11.17 4.86 -3.33
CA TRP A 164 -10.22 3.79 -3.05
C TRP A 164 -10.30 3.45 -1.57
N GLN A 165 -10.38 2.17 -1.25
CA GLN A 165 -10.31 1.68 0.13
C GLN A 165 -9.10 0.75 0.26
N PRO A 166 -8.19 1.01 1.20
CA PRO A 166 -7.10 0.08 1.50
C PRO A 166 -7.67 -1.25 2.01
N ASP A 167 -7.23 -2.34 1.40
CA ASP A 167 -7.54 -3.69 1.86
C ASP A 167 -6.47 -4.14 2.86
N PHE A 168 -6.69 -3.80 4.13
CA PHE A 168 -5.78 -4.22 5.19
C PHE A 168 -5.87 -5.74 5.38
N PRO A 169 -4.73 -6.47 5.43
CA PRO A 169 -4.75 -7.89 5.69
C PRO A 169 -5.48 -8.18 7.00
N LYS A 170 -6.51 -9.03 6.96
CA LYS A 170 -7.41 -9.33 8.10
C LYS A 170 -6.69 -9.79 9.39
N ASN A 171 -5.45 -10.29 9.25
CA ASN A 171 -4.62 -10.72 10.38
C ASN A 171 -3.88 -9.57 11.08
N ALA A 172 -3.67 -8.42 10.41
CA ALA A 172 -3.12 -7.22 11.04
C ALA A 172 -4.13 -6.57 11.99
N ALA A 173 -5.43 -6.67 11.66
CA ALA A 173 -6.52 -6.12 12.46
C ALA A 173 -6.81 -6.94 13.74
N ALA A 174 -6.56 -8.24 13.78
CA ALA A 174 -6.95 -9.09 14.91
C ALA A 174 -6.10 -8.88 16.19
N THR A 175 -4.91 -8.28 16.08
CA THR A 175 -3.99 -8.08 17.22
C THR A 175 -3.61 -6.62 17.49
N ASN A 176 -3.95 -5.67 16.59
CA ASN A 176 -3.65 -4.25 16.77
C ASN A 176 -4.92 -3.36 16.91
N ALA A 177 -6.09 -3.83 16.47
CA ALA A 177 -7.32 -3.01 16.42
C ALA A 177 -8.10 -2.92 17.73
N LEU A 178 -7.67 -3.61 18.80
CA LEU A 178 -8.38 -3.61 20.09
C LEU A 178 -8.27 -2.28 20.85
N LEU A 179 -7.54 -1.28 20.35
CA LEU A 179 -7.35 0.01 21.01
C LEU A 179 -7.23 1.20 20.07
N SER A 180 -6.85 0.96 18.83
CA SER A 180 -6.56 2.00 17.86
C SER A 180 -7.87 2.44 17.18
N GLY A 181 -8.59 3.35 17.86
CA GLY A 181 -9.85 3.92 17.35
C GLY A 181 -11.12 3.34 17.95
N ILE A 182 -11.05 2.66 19.10
CA ILE A 182 -12.25 2.32 19.84
C ILE A 182 -12.85 3.61 20.40
N THR A 183 -14.05 3.98 19.92
CA THR A 183 -14.81 5.07 20.52
C THR A 183 -15.19 4.68 21.95
N ALA A 184 -15.25 5.65 22.86
CA ALA A 184 -15.55 5.39 24.28
C ALA A 184 -16.86 4.59 24.53
N ASN A 185 -17.74 4.50 23.52
CA ASN A 185 -19.03 3.81 23.56
C ASN A 185 -19.03 2.42 22.89
N SER A 186 -17.88 1.89 22.45
CA SER A 186 -17.83 0.56 21.83
C SER A 186 -17.88 -0.55 22.90
N PRO A 187 -18.64 -1.64 22.67
CA PRO A 187 -18.60 -2.83 23.52
C PRO A 187 -17.20 -3.46 23.63
N LEU A 188 -16.33 -3.20 22.64
CA LEU A 188 -14.94 -3.69 22.64
C LEU A 188 -14.06 -2.97 23.68
N MET A 189 -14.45 -1.79 24.19
CA MET A 189 -13.76 -1.15 25.32
C MET A 189 -13.81 -2.02 26.60
N ALA A 190 -14.83 -2.85 26.77
CA ALA A 190 -14.97 -3.70 27.96
C ALA A 190 -13.90 -4.80 28.03
N VAL A 191 -13.29 -5.15 26.89
CA VAL A 191 -12.20 -6.14 26.78
C VAL A 191 -10.87 -5.51 26.35
N ALA A 192 -10.88 -4.19 26.11
CA ALA A 192 -9.70 -3.42 25.78
C ALA A 192 -8.71 -3.46 26.96
N GLY A 193 -7.46 -3.83 26.68
CA GLY A 193 -6.46 -4.01 27.72
C GLY A 193 -6.66 -5.23 28.61
N GLN A 194 -7.34 -6.29 28.13
CA GLN A 194 -7.42 -7.60 28.82
C GLN A 194 -6.45 -8.65 28.23
N SER A 195 -5.58 -8.25 27.30
CA SER A 195 -4.60 -9.11 26.66
C SER A 195 -3.33 -8.34 26.30
N PHE A 196 -2.23 -9.06 26.10
CA PHE A 196 -1.03 -8.48 25.50
C PHE A 196 -1.31 -8.04 24.07
N GLN A 197 -0.84 -6.85 23.71
CA GLN A 197 -0.89 -6.31 22.36
C GLN A 197 0.52 -5.91 21.94
N PRO A 198 0.89 -6.05 20.64
CA PRO A 198 2.12 -5.49 20.14
C PRO A 198 2.24 -4.01 20.53
N ILE A 199 3.45 -3.58 20.90
CA ILE A 199 3.70 -2.16 21.16
C ILE A 199 3.45 -1.40 19.85
N ALA A 200 2.63 -0.35 19.92
CA ALA A 200 2.34 0.47 18.75
C ALA A 200 3.64 1.04 18.16
N THR A 201 3.74 1.07 16.83
CA THR A 201 4.91 1.63 16.16
C THR A 201 4.64 3.10 15.84
N PRO A 202 5.33 4.07 16.47
CA PRO A 202 5.15 5.48 16.16
C PRO A 202 5.67 5.74 14.75
N MET A 203 4.83 6.38 13.94
CA MET A 203 5.15 6.80 12.59
C MET A 203 5.09 8.31 12.53
N THR A 204 6.26 8.93 12.42
CA THR A 204 6.40 10.37 12.32
C THR A 204 6.01 10.82 10.91
N PHE A 205 5.07 11.75 10.82
CA PHE A 205 4.67 12.46 9.60
C PHE A 205 5.41 13.79 9.54
N THR A 206 6.18 13.99 8.47
CA THR A 206 6.87 15.27 8.20
C THR A 206 6.56 15.71 6.78
N GLY A 207 6.25 17.00 6.60
CA GLY A 207 5.75 17.56 5.34
C GLY A 207 4.24 17.36 5.11
N PHE A 208 3.51 16.80 6.08
CA PHE A 208 2.06 16.56 5.98
C PHE A 208 1.23 17.58 6.76
N THR A 209 0.05 17.90 6.24
CA THR A 209 -0.96 18.70 6.93
C THR A 209 -1.66 17.87 8.01
N GLN A 210 -2.19 18.55 9.02
CA GLN A 210 -3.02 17.90 10.04
C GLN A 210 -4.31 17.31 9.43
N GLU A 211 -4.84 17.92 8.36
CA GLU A 211 -6.01 17.42 7.64
C GLU A 211 -5.74 16.05 7.01
N ALA A 212 -4.61 15.90 6.30
CA ALA A 212 -4.17 14.61 5.78
C ALA A 212 -3.98 13.58 6.89
N LEU A 213 -3.33 13.96 8.01
CA LEU A 213 -3.16 13.06 9.14
C LEU A 213 -4.50 12.57 9.68
N ASN A 214 -5.47 13.46 9.89
CA ASN A 214 -6.78 13.13 10.44
C ASN A 214 -7.58 12.22 9.50
N LEU A 215 -7.49 12.44 8.17
CA LEU A 215 -8.20 11.63 7.18
C LEU A 215 -7.73 10.17 7.16
N TYR A 216 -6.42 9.94 7.33
CA TYR A 216 -5.81 8.60 7.21
C TYR A 216 -5.47 7.93 8.54
N ALA A 217 -5.53 8.65 9.66
CA ALA A 217 -5.25 8.10 10.98
C ALA A 217 -6.03 6.80 11.29
N PRO A 218 -7.35 6.69 11.00
CA PRO A 218 -8.08 5.45 11.29
C PRO A 218 -7.50 4.21 10.60
N GLN A 219 -7.12 4.34 9.33
CA GLN A 219 -6.54 3.27 8.54
C GLN A 219 -5.16 2.86 9.07
N LEU A 220 -4.31 3.84 9.40
CA LEU A 220 -2.97 3.60 9.94
C LEU A 220 -3.04 2.92 11.31
N LEU A 221 -3.96 3.38 12.16
CA LEU A 221 -4.25 2.81 13.47
C LEU A 221 -4.70 1.35 13.36
N GLN A 222 -5.57 1.02 12.40
CA GLN A 222 -5.97 -0.38 12.13
C GLN A 222 -4.79 -1.26 11.70
N ALA A 223 -3.74 -0.68 11.12
CA ALA A 223 -2.51 -1.37 10.75
C ALA A 223 -1.51 -1.53 11.92
N GLY A 224 -1.78 -0.94 13.09
CA GLY A 224 -0.84 -0.88 14.23
C GLY A 224 0.19 0.25 14.13
N LEU A 225 0.04 1.16 13.17
CA LEU A 225 0.85 2.35 13.04
C LEU A 225 0.21 3.48 13.85
N MET A 226 0.98 4.06 14.77
CA MET A 226 0.55 5.22 15.55
C MET A 226 1.01 6.49 14.82
N PRO A 227 0.12 7.21 14.09
CA PRO A 227 0.49 8.45 13.43
C PRO A 227 0.89 9.52 14.45
N VAL A 228 2.08 10.08 14.28
CA VAL A 228 2.61 11.19 15.08
C VAL A 228 2.87 12.36 14.15
N SER A 229 2.22 13.49 14.42
CA SER A 229 2.46 14.74 13.67
C SER A 229 3.77 15.36 14.16
N ALA A 230 4.77 15.47 13.28
CA ALA A 230 5.93 16.34 13.52
C ALA A 230 5.79 17.58 12.64
N VAL A 231 5.60 18.74 13.28
CA VAL A 231 5.48 20.01 12.58
C VAL A 231 6.85 20.41 12.03
N GLY A 232 6.97 20.45 10.71
CA GLY A 232 8.13 20.98 9.99
C GLY A 232 9.24 19.96 9.72
N GLY A 233 9.87 20.11 8.54
CA GLY A 233 11.00 19.29 8.07
C GLY A 233 10.69 18.46 6.83
N ALA A 234 11.71 18.20 6.03
CA ALA A 234 11.75 17.15 5.01
C ALA A 234 12.74 16.08 5.47
N ALA A 235 12.54 14.81 5.12
CA ALA A 235 13.56 13.79 5.37
C ALA A 235 14.39 13.66 4.10
N ALA A 236 15.55 14.31 4.07
CA ALA A 236 16.42 14.28 2.91
C ALA A 236 16.67 12.82 2.46
N ILE A 237 16.63 12.59 1.15
CA ILE A 237 17.03 11.30 0.58
C ILE A 237 18.55 11.18 0.77
N THR A 238 18.98 10.44 1.78
CA THR A 238 20.38 10.24 2.08
C THR A 238 20.98 9.07 1.28
N PRO A 239 22.23 9.18 0.80
CA PRO A 239 22.94 8.04 0.25
C PRO A 239 23.18 6.98 1.32
N LEU A 240 23.44 5.74 0.90
CA LEU A 240 23.79 4.66 1.81
C LEU A 240 25.10 4.98 2.54
N LYS A 241 25.03 5.23 3.85
CA LYS A 241 26.19 5.37 4.74
C LYS A 241 26.80 3.99 4.96
N LYS A 242 28.13 3.91 4.85
CA LYS A 242 28.87 2.69 5.18
C LYS A 242 28.74 2.42 6.69
N ALA A 243 28.24 1.23 7.04
CA ALA A 243 28.17 0.81 8.43
C ALA A 243 29.57 0.53 9.01
N ASP A 244 29.73 0.83 10.29
CA ASP A 244 30.92 0.56 11.10
C ASP A 244 30.57 -0.31 12.32
N GLU A 245 31.49 -0.48 13.27
CA GLU A 245 31.29 -1.30 14.47
C GLU A 245 30.26 -0.71 15.45
N THR A 246 29.92 0.57 15.33
CA THR A 246 28.95 1.28 16.20
C THR A 246 27.56 1.41 15.60
N THR A 247 27.41 1.15 14.30
CA THR A 247 26.13 1.25 13.61
C THR A 247 25.09 0.25 14.14
N LEU A 248 23.95 0.74 14.64
CA LEU A 248 22.77 -0.06 15.00
C LEU A 248 23.10 -1.24 15.94
N LEU A 249 23.68 -0.94 17.09
CA LEU A 249 23.89 -1.88 18.21
C LEU A 249 22.59 -2.14 18.98
N GLY A 250 22.60 -3.19 19.81
CA GLY A 250 21.44 -3.54 20.64
C GLY A 250 21.07 -2.42 21.61
N GLY A 251 19.86 -1.89 21.49
CA GLY A 251 19.35 -0.74 22.23
C GLY A 251 19.24 0.54 21.40
N ASP A 252 19.93 0.62 20.25
CA ASP A 252 19.91 1.79 19.38
C ASP A 252 18.52 2.01 18.77
N SER A 253 18.20 3.27 18.50
CA SER A 253 16.98 3.64 17.79
C SER A 253 17.16 3.40 16.29
N VAL A 254 16.25 2.62 15.70
CA VAL A 254 16.25 2.34 14.25
C VAL A 254 14.96 2.85 13.62
N SER A 255 15.07 3.40 12.41
CA SER A 255 13.92 3.86 11.65
C SER A 255 13.73 3.10 10.33
N MET A 256 12.48 2.73 10.06
CA MET A 256 12.01 2.20 8.78
C MET A 256 11.27 3.32 8.04
N GLN A 257 11.80 3.76 6.91
CA GLN A 257 11.22 4.86 6.13
C GLN A 257 10.29 4.31 5.04
N LEU A 258 8.99 4.62 5.13
CA LEU A 258 7.98 4.23 4.14
C LEU A 258 7.92 5.24 3.00
N THR A 259 8.09 6.53 3.33
CA THR A 259 8.24 7.63 2.39
C THR A 259 9.40 8.51 2.84
N ARG A 260 10.22 8.99 1.90
CA ARG A 260 11.34 9.91 2.16
C ARG A 260 11.52 10.93 1.03
N GLY A 261 12.09 12.10 1.34
CA GLY A 261 12.19 13.27 0.46
C GLY A 261 11.44 14.46 1.05
N ASP A 262 10.76 15.21 0.19
CA ASP A 262 9.94 16.36 0.62
C ASP A 262 8.80 15.95 1.57
N TYR A 263 8.36 14.70 1.45
CA TYR A 263 7.49 14.03 2.43
C TYR A 263 8.26 12.92 3.16
N SER A 264 7.97 12.77 4.46
CA SER A 264 8.53 11.71 5.29
C SER A 264 7.44 10.98 6.07
N LEU A 265 7.43 9.66 5.94
CA LEU A 265 6.65 8.75 6.76
C LEU A 265 7.62 7.71 7.33
N ALA A 266 8.03 7.91 8.58
CA ALA A 266 9.10 7.13 9.19
C ALA A 266 8.64 6.47 10.48
N ALA A 267 8.68 5.14 10.50
CA ALA A 267 8.40 4.34 11.68
C ALA A 267 9.68 4.17 12.52
N ALA A 268 9.56 4.26 13.84
CA ALA A 268 10.70 4.11 14.74
C ALA A 268 10.51 2.98 15.75
N GLY A 269 11.59 2.27 16.05
CA GLY A 269 11.65 1.27 17.10
C GLY A 269 13.06 1.12 17.64
N THR A 270 13.41 -0.06 18.12
CA THR A 270 14.70 -0.35 18.77
C THR A 270 15.35 -1.59 18.18
N VAL A 271 16.67 -1.55 18.00
CA VAL A 271 17.45 -2.73 17.61
C VAL A 271 17.58 -3.66 18.80
N THR A 272 17.23 -4.93 18.60
CA THR A 272 17.42 -5.98 19.61
C THR A 272 18.84 -6.51 19.57
N TRP A 273 19.28 -6.92 18.38
CA TRP A 273 20.56 -7.59 18.23
C TRP A 273 21.16 -7.34 16.86
N ARG A 274 22.48 -7.19 16.84
CA ARG A 274 23.31 -7.11 15.65
C ARG A 274 24.24 -8.31 15.59
N ASP A 275 24.20 -9.03 14.46
CA ASP A 275 25.09 -10.14 14.12
C ASP A 275 25.85 -9.81 12.84
N GLY A 276 27.00 -9.14 12.99
CA GLY A 276 27.74 -8.61 11.85
C GLY A 276 26.91 -7.61 11.05
N GLU A 277 26.48 -7.99 9.85
CA GLU A 277 25.63 -7.17 8.97
C GLU A 277 24.13 -7.39 9.20
N LYS A 278 23.75 -8.41 9.98
CA LYS A 278 22.34 -8.73 10.24
C LYS A 278 21.81 -7.93 11.41
N ILE A 279 20.63 -7.35 11.25
CA ILE A 279 19.95 -6.56 12.28
C ILE A 279 18.61 -7.21 12.60
N TYR A 280 18.36 -7.45 13.89
CA TYR A 280 17.08 -7.92 14.42
C TYR A 280 16.47 -6.81 15.26
N ALA A 281 15.21 -6.46 15.03
CA ALA A 281 14.55 -5.35 15.72
C ALA A 281 13.06 -5.64 15.98
N PHE A 282 12.45 -4.77 16.78
CA PHE A 282 11.02 -4.71 17.17
C PHE A 282 10.50 -5.87 18.04
N GLY A 283 10.91 -7.11 17.78
CA GLY A 283 10.45 -8.28 18.52
C GLY A 283 8.98 -8.65 18.28
N HIS A 284 8.27 -7.95 17.40
CA HIS A 284 6.92 -8.27 16.93
C HIS A 284 6.80 -7.87 15.45
N PRO A 285 5.75 -8.28 14.73
CA PRO A 285 5.56 -7.89 13.34
C PRO A 285 5.42 -6.38 13.23
N PHE A 286 6.04 -5.77 12.22
CA PHE A 286 5.83 -4.37 11.94
C PHE A 286 4.48 -4.18 11.21
N LEU A 287 4.38 -4.75 10.01
CA LEU A 287 3.20 -4.73 9.16
C LEU A 287 2.87 -6.12 8.59
N SER A 288 3.64 -7.15 8.98
CA SER A 288 3.58 -8.51 8.43
C SER A 288 3.76 -8.57 6.91
N LEU A 289 4.64 -7.71 6.35
CA LEU A 289 4.83 -7.59 4.89
C LEU A 289 5.42 -8.85 4.24
N GLY A 290 6.00 -9.75 5.04
CA GLY A 290 6.77 -10.83 4.46
C GLY A 290 8.12 -10.31 3.96
N ILE A 291 8.47 -10.59 2.71
CA ILE A 291 9.69 -10.04 2.11
C ILE A 291 9.42 -8.59 1.75
N SER A 292 10.30 -7.66 2.15
CA SER A 292 10.15 -6.24 1.89
C SER A 292 11.51 -5.60 1.64
N ASP A 293 11.54 -4.38 1.10
CA ASP A 293 12.75 -3.61 0.81
C ASP A 293 12.63 -2.19 1.40
N LEU A 294 12.43 -2.07 2.71
CA LEU A 294 12.31 -0.75 3.35
C LEU A 294 13.69 -0.18 3.74
N PRO A 295 13.96 1.11 3.50
CA PRO A 295 15.14 1.78 4.03
C PRO A 295 15.24 1.65 5.55
N MET A 296 16.37 1.11 6.00
CA MET A 296 16.72 0.98 7.42
C MET A 296 17.80 2.02 7.76
N SER A 297 17.47 2.90 8.68
CA SER A 297 18.29 4.08 9.02
C SER A 297 18.60 4.12 10.50
N GLU A 298 19.77 4.67 10.82
CA GLU A 298 20.02 5.21 12.16
C GLU A 298 18.99 6.30 12.45
N SER A 299 18.69 6.53 13.72
CA SER A 299 17.77 7.59 14.13
C SER A 299 18.12 8.10 15.50
N HIS A 300 17.84 9.37 15.74
CA HIS A 300 17.90 9.96 17.06
C HIS A 300 16.49 10.28 17.57
N VAL A 301 16.35 10.26 18.89
CA VAL A 301 15.12 10.53 19.61
C VAL A 301 15.17 11.96 20.11
N VAL A 302 14.24 12.80 19.65
CA VAL A 302 14.11 14.16 20.19
C VAL A 302 13.71 14.07 21.65
N THR A 303 12.67 13.29 21.93
CA THR A 303 12.23 12.90 23.29
C THR A 303 11.24 11.74 23.19
N VAL A 304 11.09 10.99 24.28
CA VAL A 304 9.86 10.22 24.53
C VAL A 304 8.84 11.16 25.17
N ILE A 305 7.64 11.23 24.61
CA ILE A 305 6.54 12.06 25.12
C ILE A 305 5.71 11.19 26.08
N PRO A 306 5.69 11.49 27.40
CA PRO A 306 4.80 10.82 28.34
C PRO A 306 3.34 11.16 28.01
N ASN A 307 2.48 10.16 27.89
CA ASN A 307 1.09 10.36 27.49
C ASN A 307 0.18 9.34 28.19
N ILE A 308 -0.97 9.82 28.67
CA ILE A 308 -1.95 9.00 29.41
C ILE A 308 -2.55 7.90 28.54
N ASN A 309 -2.72 8.16 27.24
CA ASN A 309 -3.25 7.18 26.29
C ASN A 309 -2.16 6.21 25.84
N ASN A 310 -1.06 6.75 25.29
CA ASN A 310 0.10 5.94 24.90
C ASN A 310 1.33 6.84 24.79
N SER A 311 2.29 6.67 25.71
CA SER A 311 3.60 7.33 25.59
C SER A 311 4.27 6.94 24.28
N PHE A 312 5.04 7.82 23.64
CA PHE A 312 5.64 7.50 22.34
C PHE A 312 6.97 8.19 22.09
N LYS A 313 7.81 7.54 21.29
CA LYS A 313 9.10 8.05 20.81
C LYS A 313 8.87 9.04 19.66
N LEU A 314 9.30 10.30 19.83
CA LEU A 314 9.40 11.25 18.73
C LEU A 314 10.82 11.16 18.14
N ALA A 315 10.98 10.31 17.13
CA ALA A 315 12.25 10.04 16.47
C ALA A 315 12.34 10.69 15.09
N VAL A 316 13.57 11.01 14.71
CA VAL A 316 13.94 11.56 13.40
C VAL A 316 14.94 10.60 12.75
N PRO A 317 14.68 10.14 11.51
CA PRO A 317 15.66 9.34 10.76
C PRO A 317 16.91 10.15 10.44
N ASP A 318 18.08 9.51 10.58
CA ASP A 318 19.37 10.05 10.20
C ASP A 318 19.84 9.40 8.88
N SER A 319 21.01 8.76 8.90
CA SER A 319 21.60 8.14 7.72
C SER A 319 21.01 6.76 7.45
N MET A 320 20.66 6.49 6.19
CA MET A 320 20.35 5.13 5.74
C MET A 320 21.61 4.27 5.77
N VAL A 321 21.56 3.14 6.47
CA VAL A 321 22.71 2.22 6.65
C VAL A 321 22.45 0.83 6.10
N GLY A 322 21.21 0.55 5.67
CA GLY A 322 20.84 -0.74 5.09
C GLY A 322 19.38 -0.83 4.68
N THR A 323 18.90 -2.06 4.60
CA THR A 323 17.54 -2.40 4.18
C THR A 323 16.90 -3.36 5.19
N MET A 324 15.65 -3.12 5.58
CA MET A 324 14.80 -4.14 6.20
C MET A 324 14.31 -5.09 5.12
N THR A 325 14.71 -6.35 5.22
CA THR A 325 14.49 -7.37 4.17
C THR A 325 13.35 -8.33 4.48
N GLN A 326 12.98 -8.46 5.76
CA GLN A 326 11.90 -9.33 6.20
C GLN A 326 11.14 -8.74 7.39
N ASP A 327 9.84 -8.97 7.38
CA ASP A 327 8.91 -8.66 8.46
C ASP A 327 8.09 -9.93 8.77
N ARG A 328 8.15 -10.43 10.00
CA ARG A 328 7.63 -11.74 10.41
C ARG A 328 7.01 -11.69 11.81
N ALA A 329 6.42 -12.81 12.22
CA ALA A 329 5.67 -12.96 13.47
C ALA A 329 6.42 -12.49 14.75
N THR A 330 7.75 -12.62 14.79
CA THR A 330 8.57 -12.34 15.99
C THR A 330 9.55 -11.18 15.82
N GLY A 331 9.36 -10.34 14.81
CA GLY A 331 10.22 -9.16 14.61
C GLY A 331 10.41 -8.77 13.16
N VAL A 332 11.33 -7.83 12.97
CA VAL A 332 11.86 -7.44 11.66
C VAL A 332 13.33 -7.80 11.55
N TYR A 333 13.76 -8.09 10.32
CA TYR A 333 15.13 -8.45 9.99
C TYR A 333 15.67 -7.59 8.85
N GLY A 334 16.84 -7.00 9.07
CA GLY A 334 17.51 -6.13 8.11
C GLY A 334 18.95 -6.55 7.83
N LYS A 335 19.50 -5.99 6.76
CA LYS A 335 20.90 -6.13 6.37
C LYS A 335 21.53 -4.76 6.18
N LEU A 336 22.64 -4.53 6.88
CA LEU A 336 23.51 -3.38 6.66
C LEU A 336 24.14 -3.45 5.27
N GLY A 337 24.42 -2.29 4.67
CA GLY A 337 25.09 -2.20 3.36
C GLY A 337 24.23 -2.56 2.14
N GLN A 338 23.01 -3.09 2.33
CA GLN A 338 22.07 -3.37 1.25
C GLN A 338 21.26 -2.12 0.90
N VAL A 339 21.18 -1.77 -0.39
CA VAL A 339 20.36 -0.65 -0.89
C VAL A 339 18.91 -1.09 -1.11
N PRO A 340 17.91 -0.38 -0.55
CA PRO A 340 16.49 -0.68 -0.75
C PRO A 340 16.02 -0.23 -2.14
N LYS A 341 14.97 -0.89 -2.65
CA LYS A 341 14.29 -0.45 -3.88
C LYS A 341 13.07 0.39 -3.52
N MET A 342 13.08 1.65 -3.93
CA MET A 342 11.98 2.57 -3.74
C MET A 342 11.42 3.04 -5.09
N ILE A 343 10.19 3.54 -5.09
CA ILE A 343 9.55 4.11 -6.28
C ILE A 343 9.65 5.63 -6.19
N PRO A 344 10.39 6.30 -7.10
CA PRO A 344 10.48 7.76 -7.12
C PRO A 344 9.17 8.37 -7.63
N VAL A 345 8.77 9.49 -7.02
CA VAL A 345 7.55 10.23 -7.31
C VAL A 345 7.87 11.71 -7.40
N THR A 346 7.45 12.32 -8.51
CA THR A 346 7.46 13.78 -8.68
C THR A 346 6.02 14.27 -8.82
N ILE A 347 5.63 15.27 -8.03
CA ILE A 347 4.33 15.95 -8.14
C ILE A 347 4.60 17.42 -8.45
N ASN A 348 4.20 17.86 -9.64
CA ASN A 348 4.13 19.27 -9.99
C ASN A 348 2.76 19.81 -9.55
N ILE A 349 2.73 20.91 -8.82
CA ILE A 349 1.52 21.50 -8.26
C ILE A 349 1.30 22.86 -8.90
N GLU A 350 0.07 23.14 -9.30
CA GLU A 350 -0.41 24.46 -9.69
C GLU A 350 -1.66 24.75 -8.86
N THR A 351 -1.55 25.72 -7.96
CA THR A 351 -2.62 26.09 -7.02
C THR A 351 -3.69 26.94 -7.70
N SER A 352 -4.86 27.05 -7.06
CA SER A 352 -5.95 27.95 -7.45
C SER A 352 -5.55 29.42 -7.56
N ARG A 353 -4.45 29.81 -6.88
CA ARG A 353 -3.87 31.16 -6.90
C ARG A 353 -2.79 31.34 -7.97
N GLY A 354 -2.54 30.35 -8.82
CA GLY A 354 -1.50 30.37 -9.84
C GLY A 354 -0.07 30.21 -9.31
N GLN A 355 0.10 29.79 -8.05
CA GLN A 355 1.41 29.41 -7.52
C GLN A 355 1.77 28.02 -8.01
N THR A 356 3.03 27.84 -8.40
CA THR A 356 3.57 26.55 -8.81
C THR A 356 4.58 26.03 -7.81
N ASP A 357 4.57 24.72 -7.57
CA ASP A 357 5.53 24.04 -6.71
C ASP A 357 5.87 22.65 -7.25
N GLN A 358 6.94 22.05 -6.77
CA GLN A 358 7.34 20.69 -7.14
C GLN A 358 7.79 19.92 -5.91
N LEU A 359 7.21 18.73 -5.74
CA LEU A 359 7.57 17.80 -4.68
C LEU A 359 8.27 16.57 -5.27
N ASN A 360 9.36 16.16 -4.64
CA ASN A 360 10.16 14.99 -4.98
C ASN A 360 10.33 14.11 -3.73
N PHE A 361 9.84 12.87 -3.84
CA PHE A 361 9.96 11.89 -2.78
C PHE A 361 9.97 10.48 -3.36
N GLU A 362 10.29 9.50 -2.52
CA GLU A 362 10.24 8.09 -2.85
C GLU A 362 9.29 7.38 -1.90
N VAL A 363 8.52 6.42 -2.40
CA VAL A 363 7.63 5.56 -1.61
C VAL A 363 8.10 4.11 -1.63
N ALA A 364 7.81 3.39 -0.54
CA ALA A 364 8.09 1.97 -0.42
C ALA A 364 7.50 1.17 -1.58
N LYS A 365 8.28 0.23 -2.12
CA LYS A 365 7.85 -0.73 -3.15
C LYS A 365 7.22 -1.95 -2.47
N ASP A 366 5.90 -1.97 -2.38
CA ASP A 366 5.14 -3.05 -1.75
C ASP A 366 3.69 -3.06 -2.25
N ASP A 367 3.12 -4.25 -2.43
CA ASP A 367 1.76 -4.45 -2.97
C ASP A 367 0.68 -3.67 -2.21
N PHE A 368 0.87 -3.51 -0.90
CA PHE A 368 -0.05 -2.86 0.00
C PHE A 368 0.34 -1.40 0.27
N LEU A 369 1.62 -1.13 0.56
CA LEU A 369 2.06 0.21 0.96
C LEU A 369 2.08 1.21 -0.20
N THR A 370 2.56 0.83 -1.38
CA THR A 370 2.69 1.78 -2.49
C THR A 370 1.38 2.53 -2.81
N PRO A 371 0.21 1.88 -3.02
CA PRO A 371 -1.02 2.60 -3.31
C PRO A 371 -1.50 3.46 -2.12
N LEU A 372 -1.31 3.00 -0.87
CA LEU A 372 -1.65 3.77 0.33
C LEU A 372 -0.81 5.05 0.44
N LEU A 373 0.51 4.93 0.32
CA LEU A 373 1.44 6.06 0.46
C LEU A 373 1.24 7.09 -0.65
N LEU A 374 0.97 6.64 -1.89
CA LEU A 374 0.62 7.53 -2.99
C LEU A 374 -0.71 8.25 -2.74
N ASN A 375 -1.71 7.56 -2.22
CA ASN A 375 -3.01 8.17 -1.89
C ASN A 375 -2.83 9.28 -0.84
N ILE A 376 -2.11 9.00 0.24
CA ILE A 376 -1.81 9.99 1.30
C ILE A 376 -1.02 11.18 0.73
N ALA A 377 0.03 10.92 -0.05
CA ALA A 377 0.90 11.97 -0.60
C ALA A 377 0.19 12.88 -1.60
N VAL A 378 -0.59 12.32 -2.53
CA VAL A 378 -1.35 13.11 -3.52
C VAL A 378 -2.45 13.92 -2.84
N TYR A 379 -3.17 13.33 -1.87
CA TYR A 379 -4.15 14.07 -1.06
C TYR A 379 -3.49 15.24 -0.34
N ASN A 380 -2.35 15.00 0.32
CA ASN A 380 -1.62 16.04 1.04
C ASN A 380 -1.16 17.17 0.11
N ALA A 381 -0.61 16.83 -1.06
CA ALA A 381 -0.19 17.81 -2.06
C ALA A 381 -1.34 18.71 -2.52
N ALA A 382 -2.54 18.16 -2.71
CA ALA A 382 -3.71 18.92 -3.11
C ALA A 382 -4.29 19.82 -1.99
N VAL A 383 -4.18 19.45 -0.71
CA VAL A 383 -4.72 20.28 0.39
C VAL A 383 -3.72 21.28 0.97
N ALA A 384 -2.41 21.00 0.90
CA ALA A 384 -1.40 21.78 1.63
C ALA A 384 -1.31 23.26 1.23
N GLN A 385 -1.66 23.59 -0.01
CA GLN A 385 -1.54 24.96 -0.54
C GLN A 385 -2.89 25.60 -0.89
N GLU A 386 -3.98 24.88 -0.64
CA GLU A 386 -5.34 25.28 -0.99
C GLU A 386 -6.15 25.77 0.22
N ARG A 387 -7.30 26.38 -0.06
CA ARG A 387 -8.28 26.70 0.99
C ARG A 387 -9.00 25.43 1.46
N SER A 388 -9.24 25.31 2.77
CA SER A 388 -9.90 24.13 3.36
C SER A 388 -11.43 24.12 3.23
N ILE A 389 -12.06 25.20 2.77
CA ILE A 389 -13.53 25.33 2.74
C ILE A 389 -14.02 25.77 1.35
N GLY A 390 -15.05 25.07 0.88
CA GLY A 390 -15.77 25.33 -0.36
C GLY A 390 -15.49 24.25 -1.41
N ASP A 391 -16.28 24.28 -2.48
CA ASP A 391 -16.04 23.38 -3.61
C ASP A 391 -14.77 23.78 -4.36
N SER A 392 -14.02 22.77 -4.78
CA SER A 392 -12.86 22.90 -5.67
C SER A 392 -13.03 22.01 -6.89
N THR A 393 -12.29 22.34 -7.94
CA THR A 393 -12.08 21.48 -9.10
C THR A 393 -10.60 21.11 -9.13
N VAL A 394 -10.29 19.81 -9.09
CA VAL A 394 -8.92 19.29 -9.10
C VAL A 394 -8.70 18.47 -10.37
N GLU A 395 -7.69 18.84 -11.13
CA GLU A 395 -7.21 18.13 -12.32
C GLU A 395 -5.93 17.37 -11.95
N VAL A 396 -5.91 16.08 -12.26
CA VAL A 396 -4.75 15.20 -12.11
C VAL A 396 -4.36 14.68 -13.47
N SER A 397 -3.13 14.93 -13.89
CA SER A 397 -2.55 14.33 -15.10
C SER A 397 -1.18 13.75 -14.82
N GLY A 398 -0.69 12.84 -15.66
CA GLY A 398 0.65 12.30 -15.51
C GLY A 398 0.78 10.88 -16.00
N GLU A 399 1.84 10.22 -15.54
CA GLU A 399 2.16 8.86 -15.93
C GLU A 399 2.78 8.03 -14.81
N ILE A 400 2.42 6.75 -14.79
CA ILE A 400 3.08 5.70 -14.01
C ILE A 400 4.01 4.95 -14.97
N LYS A 401 5.32 5.10 -14.77
CA LYS A 401 6.35 4.53 -15.66
C LYS A 401 6.62 3.09 -15.28
N ILE A 402 6.46 2.18 -16.24
CA ILE A 402 6.67 0.74 -16.03
C ILE A 402 7.84 0.30 -16.90
N HIS A 403 8.85 -0.33 -16.30
CA HIS A 403 10.05 -0.74 -17.01
C HIS A 403 9.72 -1.73 -18.14
N GLY A 404 10.15 -1.42 -19.37
CA GLY A 404 9.94 -2.27 -20.54
C GLY A 404 8.49 -2.34 -21.06
N GLN A 405 7.59 -1.45 -20.59
CA GLN A 405 6.18 -1.40 -21.00
C GLN A 405 5.76 0.04 -21.34
N GLU A 406 4.56 0.20 -21.91
CA GLU A 406 3.94 1.53 -22.03
C GLU A 406 3.61 2.09 -20.64
N SER A 407 3.74 3.41 -20.46
CA SER A 407 3.28 4.08 -19.25
C SER A 407 1.75 3.94 -19.07
N VAL A 408 1.30 3.79 -17.83
CA VAL A 408 -0.12 4.01 -17.50
C VAL A 408 -0.36 5.51 -17.42
N ARG A 409 -1.29 6.02 -18.22
CA ARG A 409 -1.61 7.45 -18.31
C ARG A 409 -2.70 7.81 -17.31
N ILE A 410 -2.47 8.90 -16.58
CA ILE A 410 -3.45 9.49 -15.69
C ILE A 410 -3.92 10.79 -16.32
N GLN A 411 -5.24 10.93 -16.47
CA GLN A 411 -5.87 12.19 -16.85
C GLN A 411 -7.30 12.18 -16.31
N ARG A 412 -7.54 12.92 -15.24
CA ARG A 412 -8.84 12.97 -14.55
C ARG A 412 -9.09 14.36 -14.02
N ARG A 413 -10.36 14.78 -14.02
CA ARG A 413 -10.83 15.99 -13.35
C ARG A 413 -11.94 15.61 -12.36
N PHE A 414 -11.90 16.22 -11.18
CA PHE A 414 -12.87 16.03 -10.12
C PHE A 414 -13.36 17.38 -9.61
N THR A 415 -14.58 17.43 -9.09
CA THR A 415 -15.22 18.67 -8.65
C THR A 415 -16.09 18.43 -7.43
N GLY A 416 -16.26 19.45 -6.59
CA GLY A 416 -17.04 19.42 -5.36
C GLY A 416 -16.20 19.18 -4.10
N GLY A 417 -16.83 19.17 -2.94
CA GLY A 417 -16.15 19.08 -1.64
C GLY A 417 -15.30 17.82 -1.38
N GLN A 418 -15.32 16.82 -2.24
CA GLN A 418 -14.47 15.61 -2.17
C GLN A 418 -13.48 15.49 -3.34
N ALA A 419 -13.34 16.54 -4.17
CA ALA A 419 -12.51 16.51 -5.38
C ALA A 419 -11.07 16.07 -5.08
N THR A 420 -10.50 16.55 -3.97
CA THR A 420 -9.15 16.21 -3.52
C THR A 420 -9.00 14.73 -3.14
N GLN A 421 -9.98 14.13 -2.44
CA GLN A 421 -9.94 12.69 -2.15
C GLN A 421 -10.02 11.86 -3.45
N PHE A 422 -10.89 12.25 -4.38
CA PHE A 422 -11.05 11.55 -5.65
C PHE A 422 -9.81 11.67 -6.54
N ALA A 423 -9.17 12.85 -6.56
CA ALA A 423 -7.89 13.08 -7.20
C ALA A 423 -6.82 12.11 -6.70
N ALA A 424 -6.67 11.98 -5.38
CA ALA A 424 -5.73 11.04 -4.77
C ALA A 424 -6.07 9.57 -5.08
N ALA A 425 -7.35 9.19 -5.05
CA ALA A 425 -7.79 7.83 -5.37
C ALA A 425 -7.50 7.47 -6.84
N SER A 426 -7.60 8.43 -7.75
CA SER A 426 -7.38 8.21 -9.19
C SER A 426 -5.97 7.74 -9.55
N VAL A 427 -4.98 8.02 -8.68
CA VAL A 427 -3.61 7.53 -8.80
C VAL A 427 -3.46 6.16 -8.13
N ALA A 428 -4.03 5.99 -6.93
CA ALA A 428 -3.91 4.76 -6.14
C ALA A 428 -4.59 3.54 -6.79
N ILE A 429 -5.74 3.73 -7.45
CA ILE A 429 -6.53 2.66 -8.08
C ILE A 429 -5.74 1.90 -9.17
N PRO A 430 -5.19 2.56 -10.21
CA PRO A 430 -4.42 1.84 -11.23
C PRO A 430 -3.14 1.22 -10.67
N VAL A 431 -2.47 1.87 -9.70
CA VAL A 431 -1.30 1.29 -9.02
C VAL A 431 -1.68 0.01 -8.26
N ASN A 432 -2.78 0.03 -7.52
CA ASN A 432 -3.30 -1.14 -6.82
C ASN A 432 -3.66 -2.27 -7.79
N ALA A 433 -4.29 -1.96 -8.93
CA ALA A 433 -4.61 -2.97 -9.95
C ALA A 433 -3.34 -3.61 -10.55
N LEU A 434 -2.32 -2.82 -10.84
CA LEU A 434 -1.02 -3.32 -11.32
C LEU A 434 -0.38 -4.23 -10.28
N LEU A 435 -0.21 -3.79 -9.03
CA LEU A 435 0.47 -4.56 -7.99
C LEU A 435 -0.29 -5.84 -7.63
N ARG A 436 -1.62 -5.79 -7.55
CA ARG A 436 -2.46 -6.97 -7.30
C ARG A 436 -2.42 -8.01 -8.42
N SER A 437 -2.07 -7.60 -9.65
CA SER A 437 -1.97 -8.53 -10.77
C SER A 437 -0.83 -9.53 -10.61
N ARG A 438 0.23 -9.16 -9.87
CA ARG A 438 1.44 -9.98 -9.61
C ARG A 438 2.06 -10.60 -10.87
N PHE A 439 1.93 -9.94 -12.03
CA PHE A 439 2.61 -10.37 -13.24
C PHE A 439 4.13 -10.35 -13.04
N GLU A 440 4.81 -11.39 -13.54
CA GLU A 440 6.26 -11.42 -13.57
C GLU A 440 6.80 -10.24 -14.40
N GLY A 441 7.88 -9.61 -13.94
CA GLY A 441 8.47 -8.45 -14.61
C GLY A 441 7.78 -7.11 -14.35
N LEU A 442 6.72 -7.05 -13.53
CA LEU A 442 6.16 -5.76 -13.10
C LEU A 442 7.17 -4.97 -12.27
N GLU A 443 7.66 -3.88 -12.84
CA GLU A 443 8.54 -2.93 -12.17
C GLU A 443 8.10 -1.49 -12.45
N ILE A 444 7.43 -0.90 -11.47
CA ILE A 444 7.13 0.53 -11.47
C ILE A 444 8.45 1.28 -11.21
N SER A 445 8.91 2.01 -12.22
CA SER A 445 10.17 2.75 -12.21
C SER A 445 10.03 4.19 -11.70
N GLY A 446 8.81 4.72 -11.65
CA GLY A 446 8.52 6.02 -11.06
C GLY A 446 7.16 6.58 -11.47
N LEU A 447 6.77 7.69 -10.86
CA LEU A 447 5.55 8.43 -11.17
C LEU A 447 5.89 9.90 -11.40
N VAL A 448 5.29 10.50 -12.43
CA VAL A 448 5.32 11.95 -12.66
C VAL A 448 3.88 12.42 -12.76
N LEU A 449 3.46 13.27 -11.83
CA LEU A 449 2.09 13.75 -11.69
C LEU A 449 2.06 15.27 -11.78
N ASN A 450 1.00 15.81 -12.37
CA ASN A 450 0.67 17.23 -12.36
C ASN A 450 -0.70 17.38 -11.70
N LEU A 451 -0.75 18.22 -10.68
CA LEU A 451 -1.94 18.53 -9.89
C LEU A 451 -2.28 20.00 -10.14
N ARG A 452 -3.46 20.27 -10.69
CA ARG A 452 -3.95 21.63 -10.87
C ARG A 452 -5.26 21.80 -10.11
N SER A 453 -5.29 22.77 -9.22
CA SER A 453 -6.46 23.11 -8.42
C SER A 453 -7.10 24.40 -8.92
N ASN A 454 -8.42 24.45 -8.96
CA ASN A 454 -9.20 25.64 -9.27
C ASN A 454 -10.31 25.81 -8.24
N ASP A 455 -10.63 27.05 -7.91
CA ASP A 455 -11.75 27.36 -7.03
C ASP A 455 -13.10 27.17 -7.73
N GLY A 456 -14.08 26.66 -6.98
CA GLY A 456 -15.45 26.50 -7.43
C GLY A 456 -15.73 25.13 -8.05
N SER A 457 -17.03 24.85 -8.19
CA SER A 457 -17.52 23.62 -8.80
C SER A 457 -17.83 23.85 -10.27
N LYS A 458 -17.14 23.13 -11.16
CA LYS A 458 -17.43 23.15 -12.60
C LYS A 458 -18.22 21.90 -13.00
N THR A 459 -19.48 21.82 -12.57
CA THR A 459 -20.39 20.72 -12.89
C THR A 459 -21.50 21.13 -13.85
N ALA A 460 -21.93 20.18 -14.67
CA ALA A 460 -23.17 20.23 -15.42
C ALA A 460 -23.84 18.85 -15.52
N THR A 461 -25.15 18.83 -15.70
CA THR A 461 -25.93 17.61 -15.94
C THR A 461 -26.40 17.59 -17.38
N LEU A 462 -26.22 16.46 -18.07
CA LEU A 462 -26.73 16.27 -19.42
C LEU A 462 -28.27 16.12 -19.39
N GLU A 463 -28.99 17.15 -19.82
CA GLU A 463 -30.46 17.16 -19.76
C GLU A 463 -31.11 16.48 -20.96
N ARG A 464 -30.60 16.77 -22.16
CA ARG A 464 -31.14 16.24 -23.41
C ARG A 464 -30.11 16.27 -24.52
N ILE A 465 -30.37 15.49 -25.55
CA ILE A 465 -29.67 15.58 -26.84
C ILE A 465 -30.68 15.87 -27.96
N SER A 466 -30.22 16.41 -29.08
CA SER A 466 -30.99 16.49 -30.33
C SER A 466 -30.11 16.19 -31.53
N LEU A 467 -30.72 15.68 -32.60
CA LEU A 467 -30.06 15.42 -33.88
C LEU A 467 -30.44 16.52 -34.88
N ASP A 468 -29.53 16.89 -35.78
CA ASP A 468 -29.84 17.78 -36.90
C ASP A 468 -30.74 17.11 -37.96
N ARG A 469 -30.74 15.77 -37.99
CA ARG A 469 -31.58 14.93 -38.86
C ARG A 469 -31.88 13.57 -38.21
N THR A 470 -32.97 12.94 -38.60
CA THR A 470 -33.39 11.60 -38.11
C THR A 470 -33.01 10.45 -39.04
N GLU A 471 -32.66 10.77 -40.29
CA GLU A 471 -32.21 9.83 -41.32
C GLU A 471 -30.81 10.22 -41.82
N VAL A 472 -29.94 9.23 -42.02
CA VAL A 472 -28.54 9.45 -42.44
C VAL A 472 -28.07 8.32 -43.34
N LYS A 473 -27.24 8.60 -44.35
CA LYS A 473 -26.61 7.53 -45.15
C LYS A 473 -25.37 6.98 -44.48
N ALA A 474 -25.05 5.72 -44.74
CA ALA A 474 -23.77 5.15 -44.33
C ALA A 474 -22.60 5.99 -44.88
N GLY A 475 -21.63 6.33 -44.02
CA GLY A 475 -20.49 7.20 -44.35
C GLY A 475 -20.70 8.69 -44.06
N GLU A 476 -21.95 9.14 -43.87
CA GLU A 476 -22.26 10.52 -43.51
C GLU A 476 -22.03 10.80 -42.02
N THR A 477 -22.04 12.09 -41.66
CA THR A 477 -21.90 12.57 -40.29
C THR A 477 -23.19 13.24 -39.85
N VAL A 478 -23.65 12.90 -38.65
CA VAL A 478 -24.78 13.53 -37.98
C VAL A 478 -24.26 14.47 -36.88
N GLU A 479 -24.85 15.66 -36.75
CA GLU A 479 -24.53 16.56 -35.64
C GLU A 479 -25.46 16.25 -34.45
N VAL A 480 -24.88 15.77 -33.37
CA VAL A 480 -25.58 15.63 -32.09
C VAL A 480 -25.34 16.88 -31.26
N GLN A 481 -26.41 17.53 -30.82
CA GLN A 481 -26.35 18.66 -29.89
C GLN A 481 -26.69 18.18 -28.49
N ALA A 482 -25.71 18.19 -27.59
CA ALA A 482 -25.87 17.83 -26.19
C ALA A 482 -26.08 19.10 -25.34
N PHE A 483 -27.21 19.18 -24.64
CA PHE A 483 -27.58 20.31 -23.80
C PHE A 483 -27.28 19.97 -22.35
N ALA A 484 -26.31 20.67 -21.77
CA ALA A 484 -25.88 20.47 -20.39
C ALA A 484 -26.27 21.67 -19.54
N ARG A 485 -26.91 21.44 -18.39
CA ARG A 485 -27.27 22.47 -17.43
C ARG A 485 -26.29 22.48 -16.27
N THR A 486 -25.66 23.62 -16.03
CA THR A 486 -24.82 23.83 -14.84
C THR A 486 -25.66 23.98 -13.57
N ASN A 487 -25.05 23.85 -12.40
CA ASN A 487 -25.76 24.08 -11.12
C ASN A 487 -26.31 25.52 -10.98
N SER A 488 -25.74 26.48 -11.70
CA SER A 488 -26.23 27.87 -11.76
C SER A 488 -27.46 28.06 -12.65
N GLY A 489 -27.88 27.02 -13.37
CA GLY A 489 -29.01 27.05 -14.30
C GLY A 489 -28.64 27.40 -15.74
N ILE A 490 -27.40 27.84 -16.00
CA ILE A 490 -26.89 28.10 -17.36
C ILE A 490 -26.90 26.82 -18.17
N ILE A 491 -27.48 26.87 -19.38
CA ILE A 491 -27.46 25.79 -20.36
C ILE A 491 -26.40 26.10 -21.40
N PHE A 492 -25.49 25.17 -21.66
CA PHE A 492 -24.58 25.25 -22.80
C PHE A 492 -24.77 24.03 -23.71
N THR A 493 -24.48 24.22 -24.99
CA THR A 493 -24.67 23.21 -26.04
C THR A 493 -23.33 22.75 -26.57
N GLN A 494 -23.04 21.45 -26.41
CA GLN A 494 -21.90 20.80 -27.03
C GLN A 494 -22.33 20.18 -28.35
N LYS A 495 -21.70 20.58 -29.45
CA LYS A 495 -21.90 19.97 -30.77
C LYS A 495 -20.93 18.80 -30.94
N ILE A 496 -21.44 17.64 -31.33
CA ILE A 496 -20.69 16.40 -31.43
C ILE A 496 -20.92 15.81 -32.83
N PRO A 497 -19.91 15.82 -33.72
CA PRO A 497 -20.02 15.26 -35.05
C PRO A 497 -19.87 13.73 -35.01
N VAL A 498 -20.97 13.00 -35.07
CA VAL A 498 -20.97 11.53 -35.05
C VAL A 498 -20.93 11.00 -36.48
N LYS A 499 -19.81 10.40 -36.88
CA LYS A 499 -19.65 9.76 -38.19
C LYS A 499 -20.23 8.34 -38.16
N ILE A 500 -21.13 8.05 -39.09
CA ILE A 500 -21.64 6.70 -39.32
C ILE A 500 -20.68 5.99 -40.28
N PRO A 501 -20.09 4.83 -39.93
CA PRO A 501 -19.21 4.08 -40.82
C PRO A 501 -19.89 3.72 -42.15
N ALA A 502 -19.11 3.69 -43.24
CA ALA A 502 -19.61 3.45 -44.60
C ALA A 502 -20.15 2.03 -44.83
N ASP A 503 -19.74 1.08 -43.98
CA ASP A 503 -20.16 -0.32 -43.95
C ASP A 503 -21.38 -0.57 -43.04
N THR A 504 -21.96 0.48 -42.45
CA THR A 504 -23.15 0.36 -41.59
C THR A 504 -24.36 -0.07 -42.42
N PRO A 505 -25.05 -1.18 -42.07
CA PRO A 505 -26.24 -1.61 -42.79
C PRO A 505 -27.42 -0.68 -42.51
N ALA A 506 -28.37 -0.62 -43.44
CA ALA A 506 -29.60 0.14 -43.23
C ALA A 506 -30.43 -0.43 -42.05
N GLY A 507 -31.07 0.45 -41.29
CA GLY A 507 -31.91 0.09 -40.14
C GLY A 507 -31.87 1.14 -39.02
N ILE A 508 -32.55 0.83 -37.92
CA ILE A 508 -32.64 1.71 -36.74
C ILE A 508 -31.44 1.46 -35.81
N PHE A 509 -30.73 2.53 -35.48
CA PHE A 509 -29.64 2.55 -34.50
C PHE A 509 -30.00 3.49 -33.35
N SER A 510 -29.30 3.34 -32.24
CA SER A 510 -29.36 4.27 -31.11
C SER A 510 -28.05 5.03 -31.02
N ILE A 511 -28.14 6.35 -30.86
CA ILE A 511 -27.01 7.20 -30.48
C ILE A 511 -27.20 7.55 -29.01
N THR A 512 -26.25 7.11 -28.18
CA THR A 512 -26.18 7.51 -26.77
C THR A 512 -25.04 8.49 -26.59
N VAL A 513 -25.30 9.60 -25.92
CA VAL A 513 -24.26 10.52 -25.42
C VAL A 513 -24.29 10.45 -23.91
N GLY A 514 -23.14 10.23 -23.28
CA GLY A 514 -23.04 10.23 -21.83
C GLY A 514 -21.61 10.33 -21.33
N ASP A 515 -21.46 10.51 -20.03
CA ASP A 515 -20.16 10.46 -19.37
C ASP A 515 -19.54 9.05 -19.43
N GLY A 516 -18.22 8.97 -19.23
CA GLY A 516 -17.50 7.70 -19.33
C GLY A 516 -17.98 6.60 -18.38
N VAL A 517 -18.46 6.94 -17.18
CA VAL A 517 -18.97 5.95 -16.21
C VAL A 517 -20.29 5.39 -16.69
N SER A 518 -21.22 6.25 -17.13
CA SER A 518 -22.52 5.84 -17.67
C SER A 518 -22.36 4.90 -18.86
N ILE A 519 -21.49 5.26 -19.82
CA ILE A 519 -21.23 4.44 -21.02
C ILE A 519 -20.50 3.14 -20.67
N GLN A 520 -19.54 3.16 -19.73
CA GLN A 520 -18.84 1.95 -19.31
C GLN A 520 -19.78 0.97 -18.59
N GLN A 521 -20.70 1.46 -17.76
CA GLN A 521 -21.69 0.64 -17.05
C GLN A 521 -22.68 -0.02 -18.02
N ALA A 522 -23.03 0.64 -19.12
CA ALA A 522 -23.90 0.08 -20.16
C ALA A 522 -23.25 -1.06 -20.96
N SER A 523 -21.92 -1.17 -20.94
CA SER A 523 -21.17 -2.21 -21.66
C SER A 523 -21.57 -3.63 -21.21
N ALA A 524 -21.58 -4.58 -22.13
CA ALA A 524 -21.86 -5.97 -21.77
C ALA A 524 -20.71 -6.59 -20.96
N MET A 525 -19.47 -6.18 -21.23
CA MET A 525 -18.27 -6.59 -20.48
C MET A 525 -18.08 -5.76 -19.22
N GLN A 526 -18.33 -6.37 -18.06
CA GLN A 526 -18.19 -5.73 -16.74
C GLN A 526 -16.84 -6.02 -16.07
N GLN A 527 -16.20 -7.13 -16.46
CA GLN A 527 -14.92 -7.58 -15.95
C GLN A 527 -14.09 -8.15 -17.09
N PHE A 528 -12.77 -8.14 -16.92
CA PHE A 528 -11.83 -8.77 -17.84
C PHE A 528 -10.74 -9.51 -17.07
N VAL A 529 -10.13 -10.51 -17.68
CA VAL A 529 -8.99 -11.24 -17.14
C VAL A 529 -7.79 -10.93 -18.04
N PRO A 530 -6.82 -10.10 -17.61
CA PRO A 530 -5.67 -9.76 -18.43
C PRO A 530 -4.81 -11.00 -18.69
N ARG A 531 -4.33 -11.16 -19.92
CA ARG A 531 -3.44 -12.28 -20.29
C ARG A 531 -2.01 -12.07 -19.80
N ASP A 532 -1.56 -10.83 -19.84
CA ASP A 532 -0.24 -10.39 -19.43
C ASP A 532 -0.28 -8.93 -18.95
N LEU A 533 0.88 -8.42 -18.53
CA LEU A 533 1.03 -7.05 -18.05
C LEU A 533 0.71 -6.00 -19.13
N ALA A 534 1.07 -6.25 -20.39
CA ALA A 534 0.81 -5.32 -21.48
C ALA A 534 -0.70 -5.20 -21.76
N ASP A 535 -1.43 -6.32 -21.71
CA ASP A 535 -2.88 -6.38 -21.85
C ASP A 535 -3.59 -5.61 -20.72
N LEU A 536 -3.10 -5.73 -19.48
CA LEU A 536 -3.59 -4.96 -18.34
C LEU A 536 -3.36 -3.46 -18.52
N ILE A 537 -2.13 -3.03 -18.82
CA ILE A 537 -1.78 -1.61 -19.03
C ILE A 537 -2.62 -1.00 -20.16
N LYS A 538 -2.70 -1.70 -21.29
CA LYS A 538 -3.50 -1.28 -22.44
C LYS A 538 -4.98 -1.14 -22.07
N THR A 539 -5.49 -2.02 -21.23
CA THR A 539 -6.89 -1.96 -20.79
C THR A 539 -7.11 -0.77 -19.84
N ILE A 540 -6.23 -0.56 -18.85
CA ILE A 540 -6.29 0.60 -17.95
C ILE A 540 -6.28 1.91 -18.75
N ASN A 541 -5.38 2.04 -19.73
CA ASN A 541 -5.25 3.22 -20.59
C ASN A 541 -6.47 3.47 -21.51
N LYS A 542 -7.35 2.49 -21.68
CA LYS A 542 -8.55 2.58 -22.54
C LYS A 542 -9.85 2.78 -21.77
N ILE A 543 -9.78 2.84 -20.44
CA ILE A 543 -10.98 3.05 -19.63
C ILE A 543 -11.56 4.42 -19.90
N LYS A 544 -12.87 4.46 -20.08
CA LYS A 544 -13.60 5.70 -20.33
C LYS A 544 -13.49 6.63 -19.12
N LEU A 545 -13.14 7.88 -19.38
CA LEU A 545 -12.89 8.87 -18.35
C LEU A 545 -14.21 9.55 -17.93
N PRO A 546 -14.45 9.77 -16.64
CA PRO A 546 -15.69 10.36 -16.14
C PRO A 546 -15.86 11.85 -16.48
N ASP A 547 -14.79 12.54 -16.90
CA ASP A 547 -14.75 13.99 -17.02
C ASP A 547 -15.10 14.54 -18.42
N ARG A 548 -15.47 13.65 -19.34
CA ARG A 548 -15.80 13.96 -20.74
C ARG A 548 -16.94 13.11 -21.25
N LEU A 549 -17.57 13.58 -22.32
CA LEU A 549 -18.66 12.89 -22.99
C LEU A 549 -18.14 11.90 -24.04
N TYR A 550 -18.85 10.79 -24.18
CA TYR A 550 -18.69 9.83 -25.25
C TYR A 550 -20.00 9.76 -26.04
N ALA A 551 -19.91 9.79 -27.37
CA ALA A 551 -21.03 9.52 -28.25
C ALA A 551 -20.86 8.13 -28.86
N GLN A 552 -21.78 7.22 -28.54
CA GLN A 552 -21.74 5.84 -28.96
C GLN A 552 -22.97 5.52 -29.82
N THR A 553 -22.74 5.09 -31.05
CA THR A 553 -23.79 4.56 -31.92
C THR A 553 -23.79 3.05 -31.81
N PHE A 554 -24.93 2.45 -31.49
CA PHE A 554 -25.06 1.00 -31.41
C PHE A 554 -26.41 0.53 -31.96
N ARG A 555 -26.49 -0.76 -32.25
CA ARG A 555 -27.75 -1.45 -32.51
C ARG A 555 -27.96 -2.56 -31.49
N THR A 556 -29.19 -2.74 -31.04
CA THR A 556 -29.54 -3.88 -30.20
C THR A 556 -29.72 -5.12 -31.06
N THR A 557 -28.92 -6.15 -30.80
CA THR A 557 -28.91 -7.41 -31.54
C THR A 557 -29.08 -8.57 -30.59
N ASN A 558 -29.70 -9.65 -31.05
CA ASN A 558 -29.72 -10.89 -30.29
C ASN A 558 -28.33 -11.54 -30.31
N GLY A 559 -27.84 -12.00 -29.17
CA GLY A 559 -26.51 -12.56 -29.05
C GLY A 559 -26.27 -13.24 -27.71
N ALA A 560 -25.01 -13.64 -27.46
CA ALA A 560 -24.60 -14.27 -26.20
C ALA A 560 -23.22 -13.79 -25.77
N ILE A 561 -22.92 -13.89 -24.48
CA ILE A 561 -21.59 -13.61 -23.91
C ILE A 561 -21.02 -14.94 -23.43
N ILE A 562 -19.89 -15.36 -23.99
CA ILE A 562 -19.21 -16.59 -23.58
C ILE A 562 -17.85 -16.20 -22.99
N GLY A 563 -17.68 -16.35 -21.68
CA GLY A 563 -16.50 -15.86 -20.97
C GLY A 563 -16.40 -14.33 -21.07
N ALA A 564 -15.31 -13.84 -21.68
CA ALA A 564 -15.05 -12.41 -21.92
C ALA A 564 -15.28 -11.98 -23.38
N SER A 565 -15.94 -12.81 -24.20
CA SER A 565 -16.18 -12.52 -25.62
C SER A 565 -17.67 -12.33 -25.92
N GLU A 566 -17.99 -11.25 -26.61
CA GLU A 566 -19.34 -10.96 -27.11
C GLU A 566 -19.55 -11.60 -28.48
N MET A 567 -20.66 -12.31 -28.65
CA MET A 567 -21.08 -12.89 -29.92
C MET A 567 -22.40 -12.24 -30.37
N PRO A 568 -22.32 -11.10 -31.09
CA PRO A 568 -23.51 -10.42 -31.58
C PRO A 568 -24.08 -11.10 -32.82
N ASN A 569 -25.37 -10.89 -33.10
CA ASN A 569 -26.09 -11.39 -34.28
C ASN A 569 -26.14 -12.92 -34.39
N LEU A 570 -26.30 -13.64 -33.27
CA LEU A 570 -26.41 -15.09 -33.30
C LEU A 570 -27.74 -15.55 -33.91
N PRO A 571 -27.74 -16.57 -34.79
CA PRO A 571 -28.98 -17.16 -35.29
C PRO A 571 -29.85 -17.70 -34.15
N PRO A 572 -31.19 -17.62 -34.26
CA PRO A 572 -32.11 -18.11 -33.23
C PRO A 572 -31.88 -19.59 -32.84
N SER A 573 -31.47 -20.42 -33.80
CA SER A 573 -31.14 -21.83 -33.56
C SER A 573 -29.94 -22.02 -32.64
N VAL A 574 -28.90 -21.19 -32.78
CA VAL A 574 -27.69 -21.22 -31.93
C VAL A 574 -28.03 -20.71 -30.52
N LEU A 575 -28.82 -19.64 -30.42
CA LEU A 575 -29.31 -19.14 -29.13
C LEU A 575 -30.14 -20.18 -28.38
N ALA A 576 -31.00 -20.92 -29.08
CA ALA A 576 -31.79 -22.00 -28.49
C ALA A 576 -30.92 -23.15 -27.95
N THR A 577 -29.81 -23.47 -28.61
CA THR A 577 -28.86 -24.49 -28.11
C THR A 577 -28.06 -24.03 -26.90
N LEU A 578 -27.72 -22.74 -26.82
CA LEU A 578 -27.04 -22.14 -25.67
C LEU A 578 -27.98 -22.02 -24.47
N ASN A 579 -29.27 -21.75 -24.72
CA ASN A 579 -30.31 -21.56 -23.71
C ASN A 579 -30.92 -22.88 -23.21
N ASN A 580 -30.07 -23.84 -22.82
CA ASN A 580 -30.49 -25.15 -22.29
C ASN A 580 -30.47 -25.13 -20.75
N ASN A 581 -31.48 -25.75 -20.10
CA ASN A 581 -31.66 -25.84 -18.63
C ASN A 581 -30.51 -26.54 -17.87
N ARG A 582 -29.45 -26.94 -18.57
CA ARG A 582 -28.24 -27.61 -18.03
C ARG A 582 -27.04 -26.68 -17.82
N THR A 583 -27.15 -25.41 -18.21
CA THR A 583 -26.07 -24.40 -18.12
C THR A 583 -26.58 -23.13 -17.45
N ALA A 584 -25.90 -22.67 -16.40
CA ALA A 584 -26.22 -21.44 -15.69
C ALA A 584 -25.10 -20.40 -15.89
N GLY A 585 -25.48 -19.15 -16.17
CA GLY A 585 -24.59 -18.01 -16.40
C GLY A 585 -24.17 -17.82 -17.86
N GLY A 586 -24.44 -16.65 -18.45
CA GLY A 586 -23.82 -16.22 -19.73
C GLY A 586 -24.76 -15.68 -20.83
N ILE A 587 -26.08 -15.79 -20.71
CA ILE A 587 -26.98 -15.36 -21.79
C ILE A 587 -27.63 -14.03 -21.45
N LYS A 588 -27.15 -12.94 -22.08
CA LYS A 588 -27.92 -11.70 -22.23
C LYS A 588 -28.64 -11.77 -23.59
N PRO A 589 -29.98 -11.85 -23.63
CA PRO A 589 -30.71 -12.01 -24.90
C PRO A 589 -30.58 -10.80 -25.84
N ALA A 590 -30.17 -9.64 -25.32
CA ALA A 590 -29.91 -8.43 -26.08
C ALA A 590 -28.49 -7.92 -25.81
N LEU A 591 -27.70 -7.78 -26.87
CA LEU A 591 -26.38 -7.15 -26.86
C LEU A 591 -26.43 -5.84 -27.64
N GLN A 592 -25.82 -4.79 -27.07
CA GLN A 592 -25.59 -3.53 -27.78
C GLN A 592 -24.33 -3.70 -28.64
N THR A 593 -24.50 -3.90 -29.94
CA THR A 593 -23.37 -3.94 -30.88
C THR A 593 -22.98 -2.50 -31.22
N VAL A 594 -21.85 -2.05 -30.71
CA VAL A 594 -21.29 -0.72 -30.98
C VAL A 594 -20.80 -0.66 -32.43
N VAL A 595 -21.23 0.37 -33.15
CA VAL A 595 -20.89 0.65 -34.55
C VAL A 595 -19.83 1.74 -34.64
N SER A 596 -20.00 2.79 -33.84
CA SER A 596 -19.02 3.86 -33.72
C SER A 596 -19.02 4.41 -32.31
N GLU A 597 -17.86 4.92 -31.91
CA GLU A 597 -17.67 5.59 -30.63
C GLU A 597 -16.75 6.79 -30.87
N LEU A 598 -17.14 7.93 -30.31
CA LEU A 598 -16.37 9.16 -30.34
C LEU A 598 -16.18 9.66 -28.92
N GLU A 599 -14.92 9.81 -28.49
CA GLU A 599 -14.56 10.55 -27.29
C GLU A 599 -14.55 12.05 -27.61
N VAL A 600 -15.34 12.83 -26.87
CA VAL A 600 -15.38 14.29 -27.00
C VAL A 600 -14.27 14.89 -26.15
N ALA A 601 -13.62 15.94 -26.65
CA ALA A 601 -12.64 16.69 -25.86
C ALA A 601 -13.27 17.20 -24.54
N PRO A 602 -12.51 17.27 -23.43
CA PRO A 602 -13.02 17.77 -22.16
C PRO A 602 -13.66 19.15 -22.31
N ALA A 603 -14.92 19.28 -21.88
CA ALA A 603 -15.61 20.55 -21.86
C ALA A 603 -15.10 21.43 -20.68
N GLU A 604 -15.54 22.69 -20.64
CA GLU A 604 -15.27 23.56 -19.48
C GLU A 604 -15.81 22.97 -18.17
N PHE A 605 -17.00 22.36 -18.22
CA PHE A 605 -17.66 21.70 -17.09
C PHE A 605 -17.52 20.18 -17.18
N ILE A 606 -17.48 19.52 -16.03
CA ILE A 606 -17.67 18.07 -15.93
C ILE A 606 -19.16 17.79 -16.11
N ILE A 607 -19.49 17.11 -17.21
CA ILE A 607 -20.87 16.79 -17.56
C ILE A 607 -21.19 15.36 -17.12
N SER A 608 -22.19 15.19 -16.25
CA SER A 608 -22.66 13.87 -15.80
C SER A 608 -24.01 13.50 -16.41
N GLY A 609 -24.22 12.20 -16.62
CA GLY A 609 -25.47 11.62 -17.09
C GLY A 609 -25.36 11.09 -18.52
N GLN A 610 -26.46 10.53 -19.01
CA GLN A 610 -26.56 9.99 -20.36
C GLN A 610 -27.93 10.23 -20.96
N GLN A 611 -27.99 10.32 -22.28
CA GLN A 611 -29.20 10.45 -23.07
C GLN A 611 -29.08 9.63 -24.34
N THR A 612 -30.19 9.07 -24.82
CA THR A 612 -30.23 8.21 -26.01
C THR A 612 -31.33 8.66 -26.97
N LEU A 613 -31.03 8.68 -28.27
CA LEU A 613 -31.99 8.88 -29.35
C LEU A 613 -31.85 7.80 -30.41
N ALA A 614 -32.94 7.53 -31.14
CA ALA A 614 -32.91 6.67 -32.31
C ALA A 614 -32.53 7.47 -33.57
N ILE A 615 -31.85 6.80 -34.51
CA ILE A 615 -31.53 7.31 -35.84
C ILE A 615 -31.74 6.20 -36.86
N GLU A 616 -32.27 6.52 -38.03
CA GLU A 616 -32.42 5.58 -39.14
C GLU A 616 -31.26 5.74 -40.13
N VAL A 617 -30.55 4.63 -40.38
CA VAL A 617 -29.53 4.57 -41.44
C VAL A 617 -30.21 4.08 -42.71
N ILE A 618 -30.15 4.91 -43.76
CA ILE A 618 -30.70 4.63 -45.08
C ILE A 618 -29.59 4.31 -46.09
N LYS A 619 -29.96 3.69 -47.21
CA LYS A 619 -29.03 3.35 -48.29
C LYS A 619 -28.63 4.55 -49.15
#